data_AF-A0A1U9K5H1-F1
#
_entry.id   AF-A0A1U9K5H1-F1
#
_cell.length_a   1.000
_cell.length_b   1.000
_cell.length_c   1.000
_cell.angle_alpha   90.00
_cell.angle_beta   90.00
_cell.angle_gamma   90.00
#
_symmetry.space_group_name_H-M   'P 1'
#
loop_
_entity.id
_entity.type
_entity.pdbx_description
1 polymer ?
#
loop_
_entity_poly.entity_id
_entity_poly.type
_entity_poly.pdbx_seq_one_letter_code
_entity_poly.pdbx_strand_id
1 'polypeptide(L)'
;MAESFPFTTYSGLLEPKHYKRIGSAIWLFLWCISSTTKEVEKDGIVWGIVLGNKPLKITELAMIFEVNEKTVRRWLDTLEQHGYIRVTRVPYGLILTVKNSKKYKGKRVDKNVHSQADRTNMSNPEWTEVSDHSDKNVHSNKDITRDITKDDGWMDITTREEDVKGDGMPITDDAVHEISPLRKIENHFLMRRNSGVSLSPDDYELMQELINDGVPVSDIIAGIDHAFDTFQPRFKHDKIRSFAYCEPIIRQRYHQRTERKKAEGRLKSNESSRQHDTGHSGTHKPITGGKTGWLNRPTGSDV
;
A
#
# COMPACT_ATOMS: atom_id res chain seq x y z
N MET A 1 15.00 10.04 -20.21
CA MET A 1 14.50 9.66 -18.86
C MET A 1 14.43 8.14 -18.82
N ALA A 2 14.71 7.49 -17.70
CA ALA A 2 14.44 6.06 -17.58
C ALA A 2 12.93 5.82 -17.58
N GLU A 3 12.44 4.80 -18.28
CA GLU A 3 11.02 4.45 -18.27
C GLU A 3 10.58 4.05 -16.86
N SER A 4 9.56 4.71 -16.32
CA SER A 4 9.00 4.37 -15.02
C SER A 4 8.13 3.12 -15.15
N PHE A 5 8.55 2.02 -14.54
CA PHE A 5 7.79 0.77 -14.51
C PHE A 5 7.28 0.47 -13.09
N PRO A 6 6.04 -0.02 -12.93
CA PRO A 6 5.56 -0.49 -11.64
C PRO A 6 6.29 -1.77 -11.25
N PHE A 7 6.71 -1.87 -9.98
CA PHE A 7 7.20 -3.10 -9.38
C PHE A 7 6.50 -3.33 -8.04
N THR A 8 6.27 -4.60 -7.70
CA THR A 8 5.57 -4.98 -6.48
C THR A 8 6.52 -5.08 -5.30
N THR A 9 6.06 -4.63 -4.13
CA THR A 9 6.75 -4.79 -2.84
C THR A 9 5.76 -5.32 -1.81
N TYR A 10 6.28 -5.80 -0.68
CA TYR A 10 5.47 -6.46 0.36
C TYR A 10 5.13 -5.47 1.47
N SER A 11 3.85 -5.42 1.86
CA SER A 11 3.32 -4.52 2.91
C SER A 11 4.03 -4.66 4.25
N GLY A 12 4.61 -5.83 4.56
CA GLY A 12 5.45 -6.03 5.75
C GLY A 12 6.65 -5.08 5.85
N LEU A 13 7.09 -4.47 4.74
CA LEU A 13 8.10 -3.40 4.74
C LEU A 13 7.67 -2.17 5.58
N LEU A 14 6.36 -1.97 5.75
CA LEU A 14 5.77 -0.84 6.48
C LEU A 14 5.59 -1.12 7.98
N GLU A 15 5.98 -2.29 8.49
CA GLU A 15 5.91 -2.57 9.93
C GLU A 15 6.85 -1.62 10.73
N PRO A 16 6.49 -1.21 11.96
CA PRO A 16 7.31 -0.31 12.78
C PRO A 16 8.74 -0.79 13.01
N LYS A 17 8.94 -2.12 13.03
CA LYS A 17 10.25 -2.79 13.12
C LYS A 17 11.15 -2.48 11.91
N HIS A 18 10.56 -2.43 10.73
CA HIS A 18 11.26 -2.16 9.47
C HIS A 18 11.49 -0.65 9.29
N TYR A 19 10.50 0.18 9.59
CA TYR A 19 10.64 1.65 9.63
C TYR A 19 11.85 2.10 10.48
N LYS A 20 11.92 1.66 11.75
CA LYS A 20 13.00 2.04 12.68
C LYS A 20 14.40 1.55 12.28
N ARG A 21 14.48 0.46 11.49
CA ARG A 21 15.75 -0.16 11.07
C ARG A 21 16.25 0.36 9.73
N ILE A 22 15.35 0.64 8.78
CA ILE A 22 15.73 1.06 7.43
C ILE A 22 15.92 2.58 7.36
N GLY A 23 15.03 3.36 7.99
CA GLY A 23 15.04 4.82 7.87
C GLY A 23 15.09 5.28 6.42
N SER A 24 16.00 6.20 6.10
CA SER A 24 16.19 6.72 4.74
C SER A 24 16.80 5.72 3.75
N ALA A 25 17.37 4.60 4.21
CA ALA A 25 17.96 3.59 3.31
C ALA A 25 16.91 2.82 2.48
N ILE A 26 15.61 3.09 2.70
CA ILE A 26 14.50 2.51 1.95
C ILE A 26 14.60 2.78 0.46
N TRP A 27 15.13 3.93 0.05
CA TRP A 27 15.31 4.30 -1.35
C TRP A 27 16.26 3.34 -2.08
N LEU A 28 17.42 3.05 -1.47
CA LEU A 28 18.37 2.08 -1.99
C LEU A 28 17.80 0.66 -1.98
N PHE A 29 17.10 0.26 -0.91
CA PHE A 29 16.46 -1.06 -0.83
C PHE A 29 15.41 -1.29 -1.92
N LEU A 30 14.51 -0.32 -2.12
CA LEU A 30 13.48 -0.34 -3.17
C LEU A 30 14.10 -0.40 -4.57
N TRP A 31 15.16 0.38 -4.81
CA TRP A 31 15.91 0.34 -6.06
C TRP A 31 16.60 -1.02 -6.29
N CYS A 32 17.12 -1.67 -5.25
CA CYS A 32 17.68 -3.02 -5.39
C CYS A 32 16.58 -4.05 -5.72
N ILE A 33 15.36 -3.91 -5.19
CA ILE A 33 14.21 -4.76 -5.60
C ILE A 33 13.86 -4.51 -7.07
N SER A 34 13.70 -3.25 -7.50
CA SER A 34 13.36 -2.95 -8.90
C SER A 34 14.45 -3.46 -9.86
N SER A 35 15.73 -3.31 -9.49
CA SER A 35 16.92 -3.74 -10.22
C SER A 35 17.28 -5.23 -10.06
N THR A 36 16.46 -6.02 -9.35
CA THR A 36 16.63 -7.47 -9.25
C THR A 36 16.35 -8.12 -10.61
N THR A 37 17.33 -8.86 -11.15
CA THR A 37 17.23 -9.51 -12.47
C THR A 37 16.88 -11.00 -12.38
N LYS A 38 17.35 -11.68 -11.33
CA LYS A 38 17.11 -13.10 -11.06
C LYS A 38 16.85 -13.30 -9.57
N GLU A 39 16.09 -14.34 -9.22
CA GLU A 39 15.87 -14.75 -7.84
C GLU A 39 16.35 -16.19 -7.65
N VAL A 40 17.06 -16.43 -6.55
CA VAL A 40 17.58 -17.74 -6.16
C VAL A 40 17.04 -18.04 -4.77
N GLU A 41 16.36 -19.18 -4.61
CA GLU A 41 15.93 -19.65 -3.30
C GLU A 41 17.05 -20.48 -2.67
N LYS A 42 17.49 -20.08 -1.48
CA LYS A 42 18.49 -20.80 -0.69
C LYS A 42 18.06 -20.82 0.77
N ASP A 43 18.06 -21.99 1.39
CA ASP A 43 17.69 -22.19 2.80
C ASP A 43 16.27 -21.67 3.13
N GLY A 44 15.33 -21.79 2.18
CA GLY A 44 13.96 -21.25 2.28
C GLY A 44 13.85 -19.72 2.21
N ILE A 45 14.96 -19.03 1.90
CA ILE A 45 15.04 -17.58 1.75
C ILE A 45 15.27 -17.25 0.27
N VAL A 46 14.41 -16.39 -0.27
CA VAL A 46 14.56 -15.88 -1.64
C VAL A 46 15.60 -14.74 -1.64
N TRP A 47 16.64 -14.88 -2.45
CA TRP A 47 17.68 -13.87 -2.68
C TRP A 47 17.60 -13.33 -4.10
N GLY A 48 17.39 -12.02 -4.23
CA GLY A 48 17.41 -11.29 -5.49
C GLY A 48 18.81 -10.89 -5.88
N ILE A 49 19.24 -11.26 -7.10
CA ILE A 49 20.51 -10.81 -7.69
C ILE A 49 20.28 -9.44 -8.33
N VAL A 50 20.96 -8.40 -7.84
CA VAL A 50 20.89 -7.04 -8.39
C VAL A 50 21.75 -6.97 -9.65
N LEU A 51 21.17 -6.46 -10.75
CA LEU A 51 21.84 -6.23 -12.04
C LEU A 51 22.68 -7.40 -12.56
N GLY A 52 22.32 -8.65 -12.23
CA GLY A 52 23.02 -9.85 -12.70
C GLY A 52 24.44 -10.01 -12.17
N ASN A 53 24.74 -9.58 -10.94
CA ASN A 53 26.09 -9.53 -10.35
C ASN A 53 27.06 -8.55 -11.04
N LYS A 54 26.56 -7.55 -11.79
CA LYS A 54 27.37 -6.42 -12.26
C LYS A 54 28.03 -5.73 -11.04
N PRO A 55 29.36 -5.54 -11.00
CA PRO A 55 30.01 -4.72 -9.97
C PRO A 55 29.48 -3.27 -10.03
N LEU A 56 28.99 -2.78 -8.90
CA LEU A 56 28.48 -1.42 -8.74
C LEU A 56 29.48 -0.55 -8.00
N LYS A 57 29.71 0.67 -8.52
CA LYS A 57 30.47 1.70 -7.81
C LYS A 57 29.54 2.53 -6.92
N ILE A 58 30.07 2.99 -5.79
CA ILE A 58 29.34 3.90 -4.88
C ILE A 58 29.01 5.22 -5.59
N THR A 59 29.90 5.68 -6.50
CA THR A 59 29.67 6.83 -7.38
C THR A 59 28.47 6.65 -8.31
N GLU A 60 28.28 5.47 -8.91
CA GLU A 60 27.12 5.16 -9.78
C GLU A 60 25.81 5.28 -8.98
N LEU A 61 25.78 4.72 -7.76
CA LEU A 61 24.63 4.85 -6.86
C LEU A 61 24.40 6.29 -6.40
N ALA A 62 25.45 7.03 -6.07
CA ALA A 62 25.38 8.43 -5.66
C ALA A 62 24.74 9.31 -6.75
N MET A 63 25.11 9.10 -8.02
CA MET A 63 24.51 9.80 -9.16
C MET A 63 23.04 9.42 -9.38
N ILE A 64 22.63 8.16 -9.16
CA ILE A 64 21.23 7.71 -9.35
C ILE A 64 20.26 8.42 -8.39
N PHE A 65 20.68 8.70 -7.15
CA PHE A 65 19.85 9.33 -6.14
C PHE A 65 20.15 10.82 -5.92
N GLU A 66 21.12 11.38 -6.65
CA GLU A 66 21.62 12.75 -6.46
C GLU A 66 22.07 13.05 -5.00
N VAL A 67 22.67 12.03 -4.34
CA VAL A 67 23.16 12.14 -2.96
C VAL A 67 24.68 11.98 -2.86
N ASN A 68 25.26 12.45 -1.75
CA ASN A 68 26.67 12.23 -1.45
C ASN A 68 26.99 10.73 -1.28
N GLU A 69 28.15 10.27 -1.76
CA GLU A 69 28.61 8.89 -1.55
C GLU A 69 28.64 8.46 -0.07
N LYS A 70 28.86 9.39 0.88
CA LYS A 70 28.78 9.10 2.33
C LYS A 70 27.38 8.65 2.73
N THR A 71 26.34 9.21 2.13
CA THR A 71 24.94 8.80 2.33
C THR A 71 24.72 7.39 1.79
N VAL A 72 25.23 7.09 0.59
CA VAL A 72 25.14 5.73 0.00
C VAL A 72 25.87 4.70 0.84
N ARG A 73 27.08 5.00 1.34
CA ARG A 73 27.82 4.13 2.28
C ARG A 73 26.97 3.82 3.52
N ARG A 74 26.48 4.87 4.20
CA ARG A 74 25.59 4.72 5.37
C ARG A 74 24.35 3.87 5.07
N TRP A 75 23.74 4.03 3.88
CA TRP A 75 22.60 3.20 3.47
C TRP A 75 22.98 1.74 3.25
N LEU A 76 24.12 1.46 2.59
CA LEU A 76 24.64 0.09 2.42
C LEU A 76 24.90 -0.56 3.79
N ASP A 77 25.62 0.13 4.67
CA ASP A 77 25.95 -0.35 6.01
C ASP A 77 24.67 -0.65 6.83
N THR A 78 23.69 0.27 6.80
CA THR A 78 22.40 0.10 7.49
C THR A 78 21.62 -1.11 6.97
N LEU A 79 21.57 -1.30 5.65
CA LEU A 79 20.83 -2.39 5.01
C LEU A 79 21.52 -3.75 5.23
N GLU A 80 22.84 -3.78 5.25
CA GLU A 80 23.64 -4.98 5.53
C GLU A 80 23.56 -5.38 7.00
N GLN A 81 23.77 -4.44 7.94
CA GLN A 81 23.72 -4.67 9.39
C GLN A 81 22.36 -5.24 9.83
N HIS A 82 21.26 -4.82 9.20
CA HIS A 82 19.93 -5.34 9.48
C HIS A 82 19.50 -6.52 8.59
N GLY A 83 20.38 -6.99 7.70
CA GLY A 83 20.21 -8.20 6.90
C GLY A 83 19.17 -8.09 5.77
N TYR A 84 18.93 -6.88 5.26
CA TYR A 84 18.08 -6.64 4.07
C TYR A 84 18.81 -6.92 2.76
N ILE A 85 20.12 -6.65 2.74
CA ILE A 85 21.01 -6.96 1.62
C ILE A 85 22.24 -7.72 2.13
N ARG A 86 23.01 -8.29 1.20
CA ARG A 86 24.42 -8.63 1.40
C ARG A 86 25.27 -7.90 0.38
N VAL A 87 26.40 -7.37 0.80
CA VAL A 87 27.36 -6.61 0.00
C VAL A 87 28.65 -7.43 -0.16
N THR A 88 28.89 -7.94 -1.36
CA THR A 88 30.14 -8.65 -1.66
C THR A 88 31.12 -7.68 -2.33
N ARG A 89 32.26 -7.41 -1.68
CA ARG A 89 33.33 -6.58 -2.26
C ARG A 89 34.06 -7.35 -3.36
N VAL A 90 34.29 -6.70 -4.50
CA VAL A 90 35.06 -7.23 -5.64
C VAL A 90 36.04 -6.16 -6.16
N PRO A 91 37.10 -6.51 -6.91
CA PRO A 91 38.17 -5.56 -7.28
C PRO A 91 37.74 -4.27 -8.00
N TYR A 92 36.53 -4.23 -8.56
CA TYR A 92 36.00 -3.08 -9.31
C TYR A 92 34.66 -2.53 -8.78
N GLY A 93 34.23 -2.94 -7.58
CA GLY A 93 33.00 -2.44 -6.97
C GLY A 93 32.37 -3.37 -5.93
N LEU A 94 31.06 -3.28 -5.81
CA LEU A 94 30.23 -4.04 -4.89
C LEU A 94 29.20 -4.86 -5.67
N ILE A 95 29.04 -6.13 -5.33
CA ILE A 95 27.92 -6.96 -5.79
C ILE A 95 26.86 -6.95 -4.69
N LEU A 96 25.62 -6.62 -5.07
CA LEU A 96 24.49 -6.54 -4.13
C LEU A 96 23.54 -7.72 -4.35
N THR A 97 23.11 -8.33 -3.24
CA THR A 97 21.99 -9.29 -3.25
C THR A 97 20.94 -8.88 -2.22
N VAL A 98 19.67 -9.01 -2.56
CA VAL A 98 18.53 -8.52 -1.75
C VAL A 98 17.82 -9.70 -1.10
N LYS A 99 17.62 -9.64 0.21
CA LYS A 99 16.82 -10.63 0.93
C LYS A 99 15.33 -10.39 0.69
N ASN A 100 14.58 -11.46 0.45
CA ASN A 100 13.13 -11.44 0.27
C ASN A 100 12.65 -10.51 -0.86
N SER A 101 13.42 -10.36 -1.94
CA SER A 101 13.02 -9.57 -3.12
C SER A 101 11.64 -9.99 -3.67
N LYS A 102 11.37 -11.30 -3.70
CA LYS A 102 10.08 -11.96 -4.01
C LYS A 102 9.30 -11.34 -5.21
N LYS A 103 10.02 -10.78 -6.19
CA LYS A 103 9.55 -10.04 -7.36
C LYS A 103 8.81 -10.95 -8.34
N TYR A 104 9.18 -12.23 -8.44
CA TYR A 104 8.62 -13.16 -9.42
C TYR A 104 7.57 -14.13 -8.88
N LYS A 105 7.15 -14.02 -7.60
CA LYS A 105 6.18 -14.95 -6.98
C LYS A 105 4.79 -15.01 -7.64
N GLY A 106 4.49 -14.12 -8.58
CA GLY A 106 3.26 -14.11 -9.39
C GLY A 106 3.38 -14.74 -10.79
N LYS A 107 4.60 -15.05 -11.28
CA LYS A 107 4.72 -15.89 -12.48
C LYS A 107 4.33 -17.31 -12.09
N ARG A 108 3.29 -17.83 -12.73
CA ARG A 108 3.04 -19.27 -12.73
C ARG A 108 4.34 -19.95 -13.19
N VAL A 109 4.94 -20.71 -12.29
CA VAL A 109 5.57 -21.95 -12.74
C VAL A 109 4.40 -22.84 -13.17
N ASP A 110 4.04 -22.69 -14.45
CA ASP A 110 3.38 -23.75 -15.18
C ASP A 110 4.33 -24.94 -15.03
N LYS A 111 4.07 -25.79 -14.03
CA LYS A 111 4.85 -27.00 -13.82
C LYS A 111 4.74 -27.72 -15.15
N ASN A 112 5.87 -27.86 -15.84
CA ASN A 112 5.91 -28.57 -17.11
C ASN A 112 5.39 -29.96 -16.81
N VAL A 113 4.12 -30.21 -17.13
CA VAL A 113 3.48 -31.51 -16.99
C VAL A 113 4.12 -32.32 -18.10
N HIS A 114 5.24 -32.95 -17.74
CA HIS A 114 5.90 -33.91 -18.58
C HIS A 114 4.87 -35.02 -18.78
N SER A 115 4.19 -34.99 -19.92
CA SER A 115 3.25 -36.04 -20.29
C SER A 115 4.06 -37.32 -20.39
N GLN A 116 3.93 -38.19 -19.39
CA GLN A 116 4.33 -39.58 -19.49
C GLN A 116 3.57 -40.21 -20.66
N ALA A 117 4.18 -40.16 -21.83
CA ALA A 117 3.84 -41.04 -22.92
C ALA A 117 4.59 -42.34 -22.66
N ASP A 118 3.92 -43.30 -22.02
CA ASP A 118 4.41 -44.68 -21.89
C ASP A 118 4.73 -45.25 -23.28
N ARG A 119 6.02 -45.34 -23.62
CA ARG A 119 6.53 -46.16 -24.73
C ARG A 119 7.83 -46.85 -24.36
N THR A 120 7.65 -48.04 -23.79
CA THR A 120 8.37 -49.28 -24.11
C THR A 120 9.83 -49.16 -24.58
N ASN A 121 10.74 -49.73 -23.78
CA ASN A 121 12.03 -50.23 -24.23
C ASN A 121 11.91 -51.07 -25.50
N MET A 122 12.82 -50.91 -26.46
CA MET A 122 13.40 -51.98 -27.32
C MET A 122 14.56 -51.40 -28.17
N SER A 123 15.69 -52.13 -28.17
CA SER A 123 16.74 -52.25 -29.20
C SER A 123 17.25 -51.03 -30.02
N ASN A 124 18.58 -50.86 -29.95
CA ASN A 124 19.45 -50.20 -30.95
C ASN A 124 19.23 -50.77 -32.38
N PRO A 125 19.45 -50.00 -33.46
CA PRO A 125 20.75 -50.14 -34.15
C PRO A 125 21.34 -48.87 -34.80
N GLU A 126 22.67 -48.76 -34.66
CA GLU A 126 23.66 -48.46 -35.71
C GLU A 126 23.24 -47.61 -36.92
N TRP A 127 23.68 -46.34 -36.98
CA TRP A 127 24.07 -45.66 -38.23
C TRP A 127 25.22 -44.66 -38.01
N THR A 128 26.38 -45.01 -38.59
CA THR A 128 27.38 -44.18 -39.30
C THR A 128 27.84 -42.82 -38.74
N GLU A 129 29.15 -42.72 -38.50
CA GLU A 129 29.88 -41.47 -38.29
C GLU A 129 29.86 -40.55 -39.53
N VAL A 130 29.53 -39.28 -39.33
CA VAL A 130 29.98 -38.17 -40.18
C VAL A 130 30.34 -36.97 -39.31
N SER A 131 31.53 -36.42 -39.53
CA SER A 131 32.03 -35.21 -38.87
C SER A 131 31.30 -33.97 -39.38
N ASP A 132 30.97 -33.02 -38.49
CA ASP A 132 31.69 -31.74 -38.42
C ASP A 132 31.11 -30.79 -37.36
N HIS A 133 32.01 -29.89 -36.90
CA HIS A 133 31.83 -28.62 -36.17
C HIS A 133 30.39 -28.05 -36.01
N SER A 134 29.97 -27.45 -34.88
CA SER A 134 30.49 -27.30 -33.51
C SER A 134 29.29 -26.91 -32.58
N ASP A 135 29.36 -26.56 -31.30
CA ASP A 135 30.47 -26.19 -30.41
C ASP A 135 30.18 -26.50 -28.93
N LYS A 136 31.18 -26.30 -28.05
CA LYS A 136 31.10 -26.60 -26.62
C LYS A 136 30.71 -25.36 -25.80
N ASN A 137 29.42 -25.16 -25.56
CA ASN A 137 28.97 -24.21 -24.55
C ASN A 137 29.19 -24.78 -23.13
N VAL A 138 30.37 -24.55 -22.57
CA VAL A 138 30.75 -25.02 -21.23
C VAL A 138 30.13 -24.11 -20.17
N HIS A 139 28.96 -24.48 -19.65
CA HIS A 139 28.42 -23.88 -18.43
C HIS A 139 28.55 -24.84 -17.23
N SER A 140 29.72 -24.80 -16.59
CA SER A 140 29.92 -25.50 -15.32
C SER A 140 29.44 -24.61 -14.17
N ASN A 141 28.27 -24.94 -13.61
CA ASN A 141 27.88 -24.44 -12.30
C ASN A 141 28.94 -24.91 -11.28
N LYS A 142 29.54 -23.97 -10.55
CA LYS A 142 30.40 -24.31 -9.41
C LYS A 142 29.94 -23.54 -8.18
N ASP A 143 29.18 -24.24 -7.34
CA ASP A 143 28.92 -23.81 -5.97
C ASP A 143 30.23 -23.55 -5.24
N ILE A 144 30.28 -22.42 -4.53
CA ILE A 144 31.30 -22.16 -3.50
C ILE A 144 30.58 -21.68 -2.24
N THR A 145 29.92 -22.62 -1.56
CA THR A 145 29.92 -22.60 -0.10
C THR A 145 31.27 -23.07 0.39
N ARG A 146 31.99 -22.22 1.10
CA ARG A 146 33.03 -22.64 2.04
C ARG A 146 32.90 -21.84 3.32
N ASP A 147 32.77 -22.57 4.42
CA ASP A 147 32.98 -22.04 5.76
C ASP A 147 34.41 -21.50 5.89
N ILE A 148 34.57 -20.43 6.65
CA ILE A 148 35.83 -20.12 7.33
C ILE A 148 35.47 -19.93 8.80
N THR A 149 35.92 -20.87 9.62
CA THR A 149 35.86 -20.80 11.08
C THR A 149 37.19 -20.36 11.64
N LYS A 150 37.11 -19.40 12.58
CA LYS A 150 38.05 -19.10 13.67
C LYS A 150 39.35 -18.36 13.34
N ASP A 151 39.77 -17.68 14.42
CA ASP A 151 41.00 -16.92 14.67
C ASP A 151 41.17 -15.68 13.76
N ASP A 152 41.63 -14.52 14.24
CA ASP A 152 42.06 -14.09 15.58
C ASP A 152 42.05 -12.54 15.68
N GLY A 153 42.06 -11.97 16.89
CA GLY A 153 42.29 -10.52 17.10
C GLY A 153 41.23 -9.78 17.92
N TRP A 154 41.62 -9.34 19.12
CA TRP A 154 40.81 -8.58 20.09
C TRP A 154 41.32 -7.14 20.19
N MET A 155 40.43 -6.16 20.07
CA MET A 155 40.45 -4.81 20.68
C MET A 155 39.02 -4.27 20.48
N ASP A 156 38.12 -4.22 21.47
CA ASP A 156 38.19 -3.46 22.73
C ASP A 156 38.89 -2.10 22.60
N ILE A 157 38.07 -1.07 22.36
CA ILE A 157 38.31 0.27 22.86
C ILE A 157 37.03 0.74 23.57
N THR A 158 37.25 1.06 24.83
CA THR A 158 36.34 1.57 25.84
C THR A 158 35.60 2.86 25.46
N THR A 159 34.48 3.06 26.15
CA THR A 159 33.69 4.29 26.22
C THR A 159 34.55 5.56 26.33
N ARG A 160 34.24 6.56 25.51
CA ARG A 160 34.55 7.97 25.76
C ARG A 160 33.36 8.83 25.39
N GLU A 161 32.79 9.50 26.39
CA GLU A 161 31.88 10.61 26.21
C GLU A 161 32.72 11.86 25.94
N GLU A 162 32.57 12.48 24.76
CA GLU A 162 33.12 13.81 24.49
C GLU A 162 32.05 14.66 23.77
N ASP A 163 31.74 15.81 24.37
CA ASP A 163 30.72 16.74 23.90
C ASP A 163 31.07 17.38 22.55
N VAL A 164 30.11 17.36 21.61
CA VAL A 164 30.16 18.23 20.43
C VAL A 164 28.93 19.13 20.42
N LYS A 165 29.10 20.36 20.93
CA LYS A 165 28.20 21.46 20.59
C LYS A 165 28.31 21.76 19.10
N GLY A 166 27.22 21.60 18.37
CA GLY A 166 27.10 21.96 16.97
C GLY A 166 25.66 22.32 16.67
N ASP A 167 25.39 23.63 16.62
CA ASP A 167 24.09 24.30 16.51
C ASP A 167 23.02 23.56 15.69
N GLY A 168 22.26 22.72 16.39
CA GLY A 168 21.08 22.06 15.83
C GLY A 168 19.92 23.04 15.76
N MET A 169 19.55 23.46 14.55
CA MET A 169 18.27 24.12 14.30
C MET A 169 17.14 23.16 14.73
N PRO A 170 16.30 23.50 15.72
CA PRO A 170 15.26 22.60 16.18
C PRO A 170 14.14 22.55 15.15
N ILE A 171 14.03 21.43 14.43
CA ILE A 171 12.78 21.07 13.76
C ILE A 171 11.84 20.59 14.87
N THR A 172 10.93 21.46 15.30
CA THR A 172 9.93 21.16 16.33
C THR A 172 8.92 20.14 15.82
N ASP A 173 8.63 19.12 16.63
CA ASP A 173 7.67 18.02 16.38
C ASP A 173 6.18 18.46 16.39
N ASP A 174 5.89 19.72 16.06
CA ASP A 174 4.59 20.40 16.27
C ASP A 174 3.90 20.83 14.96
N ALA A 175 3.93 19.97 13.94
CA ALA A 175 3.14 20.15 12.71
C ALA A 175 2.19 18.98 12.49
N VAL A 176 1.04 19.02 13.17
CA VAL A 176 -0.18 18.33 12.71
C VAL A 176 -0.62 19.02 11.40
N HIS A 177 0.05 18.68 10.30
CA HIS A 177 -0.39 19.11 8.99
C HIS A 177 -1.75 18.48 8.70
N GLU A 178 -2.79 19.31 8.71
CA GLU A 178 -4.06 18.96 8.09
C GLU A 178 -3.78 18.50 6.66
N ILE A 179 -3.93 17.20 6.41
CA ILE A 179 -3.80 16.65 5.06
C ILE A 179 -4.80 17.43 4.19
N SER A 180 -4.27 18.12 3.18
CA SER A 180 -5.05 19.00 2.30
C SER A 180 -6.34 18.29 1.84
N PRO A 181 -7.51 18.98 1.83
CA PRO A 181 -8.78 18.43 1.35
C PRO A 181 -8.65 17.59 0.07
N LEU A 182 -7.87 18.08 -0.90
CA LEU A 182 -7.59 17.40 -2.16
C LEU A 182 -6.83 16.07 -1.95
N ARG A 183 -5.76 16.07 -1.13
CA ARG A 183 -4.98 14.86 -0.81
C ARG A 183 -5.81 13.81 -0.05
N LYS A 184 -6.78 14.22 0.77
CA LYS A 184 -7.72 13.29 1.44
C LYS A 184 -8.58 12.55 0.42
N ILE A 185 -9.14 13.28 -0.57
CA ILE A 185 -10.00 12.72 -1.63
C ILE A 185 -9.19 11.80 -2.56
N GLU A 186 -8.02 12.26 -3.00
CA GLU A 186 -7.09 11.50 -3.86
C GLU A 186 -6.73 10.15 -3.24
N ASN A 187 -6.20 10.16 -2.00
CA ASN A 187 -5.79 8.95 -1.30
C ASN A 187 -6.97 7.97 -1.16
N HIS A 188 -8.16 8.48 -0.83
CA HIS A 188 -9.35 7.67 -0.67
C HIS A 188 -9.78 6.99 -1.99
N PHE A 189 -9.80 7.75 -3.09
CA PHE A 189 -10.13 7.20 -4.41
C PHE A 189 -9.09 6.17 -4.88
N LEU A 190 -7.79 6.44 -4.68
CA LEU A 190 -6.72 5.49 -5.01
C LEU A 190 -6.82 4.19 -4.23
N MET A 191 -7.15 4.26 -2.92
CA MET A 191 -7.39 3.08 -2.08
C MET A 191 -8.57 2.25 -2.60
N ARG A 192 -9.70 2.87 -2.97
CA ARG A 192 -10.88 2.17 -3.50
C ARG A 192 -10.66 1.60 -4.91
N ARG A 193 -9.89 2.29 -5.76
CA ARG A 193 -9.52 1.82 -7.11
C ARG A 193 -8.57 0.62 -7.10
N ASN A 194 -7.84 0.41 -5.99
CA ASN A 194 -6.89 -0.69 -5.76
C ASN A 194 -5.95 -0.96 -6.97
N SER A 195 -5.61 0.11 -7.71
CA SER A 195 -4.78 0.05 -8.92
C SER A 195 -4.38 1.45 -9.39
N GLY A 196 -3.16 1.58 -9.91
CA GLY A 196 -2.55 2.86 -10.29
C GLY A 196 -2.04 3.65 -9.08
N VAL A 197 -0.95 4.41 -9.27
CA VAL A 197 -0.25 5.17 -8.20
C VAL A 197 -0.54 6.68 -8.28
N SER A 198 -1.12 7.15 -9.39
CA SER A 198 -1.48 8.55 -9.63
C SER A 198 -2.86 8.65 -10.31
N LEU A 199 -3.37 9.88 -10.39
CA LEU A 199 -4.57 10.25 -11.12
C LEU A 199 -4.22 10.98 -12.43
N SER A 200 -5.17 11.05 -13.36
CA SER A 200 -5.04 11.94 -14.54
C SER A 200 -5.04 13.40 -14.09
N PRO A 201 -4.43 14.35 -14.82
CA PRO A 201 -4.64 15.78 -14.59
C PRO A 201 -6.15 16.13 -14.52
N ASP A 202 -6.94 15.62 -15.47
CA ASP A 202 -8.40 15.79 -15.53
C ASP A 202 -9.11 15.27 -14.26
N ASP A 203 -8.64 14.16 -13.67
CA ASP A 203 -9.20 13.64 -12.41
C ASP A 203 -8.93 14.59 -11.24
N TYR A 204 -7.78 15.27 -11.21
CA TYR A 204 -7.48 16.30 -10.19
C TYR A 204 -8.30 17.56 -10.38
N GLU A 205 -8.52 18.00 -11.63
CA GLU A 205 -9.35 19.16 -11.94
C GLU A 205 -10.79 18.95 -11.44
N LEU A 206 -11.39 17.79 -11.73
CA LEU A 206 -12.71 17.42 -11.20
C LEU A 206 -12.76 17.36 -9.66
N MET A 207 -11.69 16.90 -9.00
CA MET A 207 -11.62 16.93 -7.53
C MET A 207 -11.54 18.37 -6.98
N GLN A 208 -10.81 19.26 -7.66
CA GLN A 208 -10.74 20.68 -7.29
C GLN A 208 -12.08 21.39 -7.54
N GLU A 209 -12.76 21.10 -8.65
CA GLU A 209 -14.08 21.64 -8.98
C GLU A 209 -15.11 21.32 -7.90
N LEU A 210 -15.20 20.06 -7.44
CA LEU A 210 -16.10 19.68 -6.35
C LEU A 210 -15.80 20.41 -5.02
N ILE A 211 -14.53 20.70 -4.73
CA ILE A 211 -14.15 21.50 -3.55
C ILE A 211 -14.58 22.97 -3.74
N ASN A 212 -14.34 23.54 -4.93
CA ASN A 212 -14.69 24.92 -5.27
C ASN A 212 -16.22 25.15 -5.27
N ASP A 213 -16.99 24.16 -5.69
CA ASP A 213 -18.46 24.12 -5.61
C ASP A 213 -18.99 23.94 -4.17
N GLY A 214 -18.10 23.86 -3.18
CA GLY A 214 -18.46 23.76 -1.77
C GLY A 214 -19.01 22.40 -1.34
N VAL A 215 -18.72 21.32 -2.08
CA VAL A 215 -19.08 19.97 -1.66
C VAL A 215 -18.16 19.53 -0.51
N PRO A 216 -18.68 19.17 0.68
CA PRO A 216 -17.84 18.76 1.80
C PRO A 216 -17.03 17.50 1.47
N VAL A 217 -15.76 17.46 1.89
CA VAL A 217 -14.85 16.30 1.70
C VAL A 217 -15.48 14.98 2.16
N SER A 218 -16.26 14.99 3.25
CA SER A 218 -17.00 13.82 3.74
C SER A 218 -18.00 13.26 2.74
N ASP A 219 -18.65 14.14 1.99
CA ASP A 219 -19.72 13.80 1.04
C ASP A 219 -19.12 13.34 -0.30
N ILE A 220 -17.96 13.90 -0.68
CA ILE A 220 -17.13 13.42 -1.78
C ILE A 220 -16.65 11.98 -1.48
N ILE A 221 -16.08 11.75 -0.29
CA ILE A 221 -15.64 10.41 0.16
C ILE A 221 -16.80 9.40 0.13
N ALA A 222 -17.95 9.73 0.75
CA ALA A 222 -19.12 8.85 0.76
C ALA A 222 -19.74 8.63 -0.63
N GLY A 223 -19.56 9.57 -1.57
CA GLY A 223 -19.97 9.42 -2.96
C GLY A 223 -19.03 8.51 -3.75
N ILE A 224 -17.70 8.59 -3.52
CA ILE A 224 -16.72 7.63 -4.05
C ILE A 224 -17.08 6.21 -3.59
N ASP A 225 -17.28 6.01 -2.28
CA ASP A 225 -17.59 4.67 -1.76
C ASP A 225 -18.81 4.07 -2.44
N HIS A 226 -19.90 4.84 -2.51
CA HIS A 226 -21.13 4.42 -3.16
C HIS A 226 -20.95 4.12 -4.66
N ALA A 227 -20.13 4.92 -5.37
CA ALA A 227 -19.85 4.68 -6.79
C ALA A 227 -19.13 3.35 -7.01
N PHE A 228 -18.18 2.98 -6.14
CA PHE A 228 -17.50 1.69 -6.18
C PHE A 228 -18.40 0.52 -5.72
N ASP A 229 -19.21 0.69 -4.68
CA ASP A 229 -20.08 -0.38 -4.17
C ASP A 229 -21.28 -0.69 -5.09
N THR A 230 -21.73 0.31 -5.86
CA THR A 230 -22.83 0.15 -6.84
C THR A 230 -22.32 -0.28 -8.22
N PHE A 231 -21.00 -0.36 -8.43
CA PHE A 231 -20.42 -0.67 -9.74
C PHE A 231 -20.71 -2.11 -10.18
N GLN A 232 -21.28 -2.27 -11.37
CA GLN A 232 -21.54 -3.58 -11.99
C GLN A 232 -20.66 -3.76 -13.23
N PRO A 233 -19.60 -4.59 -13.18
CA PRO A 233 -18.73 -4.88 -14.32
C PRO A 233 -19.51 -5.49 -15.48
N ARG A 234 -19.39 -4.93 -16.69
CA ARG A 234 -20.07 -5.46 -17.90
C ARG A 234 -19.34 -6.63 -18.55
N PHE A 235 -18.03 -6.73 -18.33
CA PHE A 235 -17.17 -7.77 -18.89
C PHE A 235 -16.03 -8.12 -17.94
N LYS A 236 -15.32 -9.23 -18.23
CA LYS A 236 -14.18 -9.68 -17.43
C LYS A 236 -13.07 -8.62 -17.43
N HIS A 237 -12.69 -8.13 -16.25
CA HIS A 237 -11.73 -7.02 -16.03
C HIS A 237 -12.28 -5.60 -16.27
N ASP A 238 -13.59 -5.43 -16.41
CA ASP A 238 -14.22 -4.11 -16.31
C ASP A 238 -14.13 -3.55 -14.88
N LYS A 239 -13.81 -2.26 -14.75
CA LYS A 239 -13.56 -1.57 -13.46
C LYS A 239 -13.61 -0.05 -13.64
N ILE A 240 -13.92 0.66 -12.56
CA ILE A 240 -13.73 2.13 -12.49
C ILE A 240 -12.23 2.46 -12.64
N ARG A 241 -11.90 3.37 -13.56
CA ARG A 241 -10.51 3.77 -13.87
C ARG A 241 -10.20 5.23 -13.53
N SER A 242 -11.17 6.12 -13.75
CA SER A 242 -11.07 7.58 -13.59
C SER A 242 -12.11 8.07 -12.58
N PHE A 243 -11.80 9.20 -11.94
CA PHE A 243 -12.67 9.90 -10.99
C PHE A 243 -13.92 10.48 -11.67
N ALA A 244 -13.88 10.75 -12.98
CA ALA A 244 -15.03 11.20 -13.77
C ALA A 244 -16.25 10.27 -13.71
N TYR A 245 -16.06 8.97 -13.38
CA TYR A 245 -17.20 8.07 -13.12
C TYR A 245 -17.92 8.37 -11.80
N CYS A 246 -17.18 8.83 -10.78
CA CYS A 246 -17.70 9.10 -9.44
C CYS A 246 -18.33 10.49 -9.34
N GLU A 247 -17.78 11.47 -10.07
CA GLU A 247 -18.20 12.87 -10.08
C GLU A 247 -19.73 13.09 -10.20
N PRO A 248 -20.47 12.53 -11.18
CA PRO A 248 -21.91 12.74 -11.27
C PRO A 248 -22.68 12.07 -10.11
N ILE A 249 -22.18 10.94 -9.59
CA ILE A 249 -22.78 10.22 -8.45
C ILE A 249 -22.60 11.03 -7.15
N ILE A 250 -21.43 11.65 -6.96
CA ILE A 250 -21.14 12.55 -5.84
C ILE A 250 -22.08 13.76 -5.88
N ARG A 251 -22.16 14.47 -7.02
CA ARG A 251 -23.06 15.62 -7.20
C ARG A 251 -24.52 15.25 -6.94
N GLN A 252 -25.00 14.15 -7.52
CA GLN A 252 -26.38 13.68 -7.34
C GLN A 252 -26.71 13.42 -5.86
N ARG A 253 -25.84 12.70 -5.13
CA ARG A 253 -26.03 12.40 -3.70
C ARG A 253 -25.98 13.65 -2.84
N TYR A 254 -25.09 14.60 -3.15
CA TYR A 254 -24.99 15.86 -2.45
C TYR A 254 -26.24 16.73 -2.61
N HIS A 255 -26.77 16.87 -3.84
CA HIS A 255 -28.04 17.56 -4.08
C HIS A 255 -29.22 16.92 -3.34
N GLN A 256 -29.37 15.58 -3.40
CA GLN A 256 -30.43 14.88 -2.66
C GLN A 256 -30.32 15.10 -1.14
N ARG A 257 -29.11 15.06 -0.58
CA ARG A 257 -28.86 15.28 0.85
C ARG A 257 -29.15 16.72 1.28
N THR A 258 -28.77 17.70 0.47
CA THR A 258 -28.98 19.13 0.77
C THR A 258 -30.45 19.51 0.70
N GLU A 259 -31.19 19.07 -0.33
CA GLU A 259 -32.64 19.28 -0.43
C GLU A 259 -33.39 18.59 0.71
N ARG A 260 -33.02 17.36 1.07
CA ARG A 260 -33.60 16.66 2.23
C ARG A 260 -33.37 17.42 3.54
N LYS A 261 -32.17 17.94 3.79
CA LYS A 261 -31.87 18.76 4.98
C LYS A 261 -32.69 20.06 5.01
N LYS A 262 -32.89 20.73 3.87
CA LYS A 262 -33.75 21.91 3.75
C LYS A 262 -35.21 21.58 4.09
N ALA A 263 -35.73 20.47 3.57
CA ALA A 263 -37.09 20.01 3.86
C ALA A 263 -37.29 19.63 5.34
N GLU A 264 -36.36 18.88 5.93
CA GLU A 264 -36.39 18.51 7.36
C GLU A 264 -36.31 19.75 8.27
N GLY A 265 -35.53 20.78 7.90
CA GLY A 265 -35.49 22.05 8.61
C GLY A 265 -36.83 22.80 8.58
N ARG A 266 -37.47 22.87 7.40
CA ARG A 266 -38.77 23.53 7.20
C ARG A 266 -39.93 22.83 7.94
N LEU A 267 -39.85 21.52 8.11
CA LEU A 267 -40.81 20.77 8.94
C LEU A 267 -40.64 21.13 10.42
N LYS A 268 -39.41 21.14 10.94
CA LYS A 268 -39.13 21.47 12.35
C LYS A 268 -39.54 22.90 12.73
N SER A 269 -39.38 23.89 11.84
CA SER A 269 -39.86 25.26 12.09
C SER A 269 -41.39 25.36 12.16
N ASN A 270 -42.11 24.53 11.38
CA ASN A 270 -43.57 24.46 11.40
C ASN A 270 -44.10 23.69 12.62
N GLU A 271 -43.34 22.72 13.15
CA GLU A 271 -43.65 22.01 14.39
C GLU A 271 -43.58 22.96 15.60
N SER A 272 -42.47 23.69 15.72
CA SER A 272 -42.22 24.61 16.84
C SER A 272 -43.19 25.80 16.90
N SER A 273 -43.68 26.27 15.74
CA SER A 273 -44.69 27.33 15.70
C SER A 273 -46.09 26.85 16.10
N ARG A 274 -46.42 25.57 15.91
CA ARG A 274 -47.70 24.98 16.37
C ARG A 274 -47.77 24.75 17.88
N GLN A 275 -46.64 24.44 18.53
CA GLN A 275 -46.61 24.22 19.98
C GLN A 275 -46.76 25.51 20.80
N HIS A 276 -46.50 26.68 20.21
CA HIS A 276 -46.59 27.96 20.91
C HIS A 276 -48.02 28.56 20.94
N ASP A 277 -48.96 27.99 20.18
CA ASP A 277 -50.36 28.47 20.05
C ASP A 277 -51.36 27.70 20.94
N THR A 278 -50.94 26.57 21.54
CA THR A 278 -51.77 25.78 22.48
C THR A 278 -51.70 26.28 23.95
N GLY A 279 -51.09 27.45 24.17
CA GLY A 279 -50.72 27.99 25.49
C GLY A 279 -51.69 28.99 26.13
N HIS A 280 -52.96 29.05 25.74
CA HIS A 280 -53.95 29.93 26.39
C HIS A 280 -55.33 29.29 26.61
N SER A 281 -55.35 28.15 27.33
CA SER A 281 -56.59 27.64 27.92
C SER A 281 -56.92 28.42 29.20
N GLY A 282 -57.95 29.27 29.13
CA GLY A 282 -58.42 30.06 30.27
C GLY A 282 -58.94 29.18 31.42
N THR A 283 -58.68 29.62 32.65
CA THR A 283 -58.99 28.89 33.90
C THR A 283 -60.49 28.84 34.22
N HIS A 284 -61.24 27.98 33.54
CA HIS A 284 -62.58 27.59 33.98
C HIS A 284 -62.51 26.60 35.14
N LYS A 285 -62.95 27.02 36.33
CA LYS A 285 -63.15 26.15 37.50
C LYS A 285 -64.42 25.30 37.32
N PRO A 286 -64.36 23.96 37.46
CA PRO A 286 -65.56 23.13 37.62
C PRO A 286 -66.26 23.42 38.95
N ILE A 287 -67.58 23.53 38.94
CA ILE A 287 -68.39 23.96 40.11
C ILE A 287 -68.97 22.80 40.93
N THR A 288 -68.82 21.55 40.48
CA THR A 288 -69.47 20.38 41.08
C THR A 288 -68.46 19.44 41.77
N GLY A 289 -68.41 19.51 43.10
CA GLY A 289 -67.61 18.60 43.92
C GLY A 289 -68.31 17.27 44.17
N GLY A 290 -67.58 16.17 44.00
CA GLY A 290 -67.85 14.87 44.62
C GLY A 290 -68.78 13.91 43.86
N LYS A 291 -68.22 12.78 43.43
CA LYS A 291 -68.33 11.48 44.15
C LYS A 291 -67.71 10.37 43.30
N THR A 292 -66.73 9.67 43.85
CA THR A 292 -66.16 8.44 43.28
C THR A 292 -67.05 7.26 43.61
N GLY A 293 -67.57 6.58 42.59
CA GLY A 293 -68.32 5.32 42.72
C GLY A 293 -67.50 4.15 42.19
N TRP A 294 -67.03 3.28 43.08
CA TRP A 294 -66.50 1.97 42.69
C TRP A 294 -67.67 1.05 42.32
N LEU A 295 -67.51 0.22 41.28
CA LEU A 295 -68.29 -1.02 41.18
C LEU A 295 -67.47 -2.17 40.57
N ASN A 296 -67.77 -3.36 41.06
CA ASN A 296 -66.99 -4.58 40.92
C ASN A 296 -66.99 -5.20 39.52
N ARG A 297 -65.90 -5.92 39.25
CA ARG A 297 -65.82 -7.04 38.31
C ARG A 297 -66.68 -8.21 38.81
N PRO A 298 -67.17 -9.09 37.94
CA PRO A 298 -66.99 -10.50 38.26
C PRO A 298 -66.33 -11.30 37.13
N THR A 299 -65.67 -12.38 37.56
CA THR A 299 -65.09 -13.43 36.74
C THR A 299 -66.16 -14.35 36.17
N GLY A 300 -65.95 -14.87 34.96
CA GLY A 300 -66.76 -15.91 34.35
C GLY A 300 -65.95 -16.69 33.32
N SER A 301 -65.32 -17.76 33.77
CA SER A 301 -64.83 -18.85 32.92
C SER A 301 -65.96 -19.88 32.78
N ASP A 302 -66.18 -20.42 31.58
CA ASP A 302 -66.52 -21.84 31.41
C ASP A 302 -66.44 -22.27 29.93
N VAL A 303 -65.86 -23.46 29.76
CA VAL A 303 -65.93 -24.45 28.65
C VAL A 303 -65.81 -23.94 27.20
#